data_AF-A0A257EXU2-F1
#
_entry.id   AF-A0A257EXU2-F1
#
_cell.length_a   1.000
_cell.length_b   1.000
_cell.length_c   1.000
_cell.angle_alpha   90.00
_cell.angle_beta   90.00
_cell.angle_gamma   90.00
#
_symmetry.space_group_name_H-M   'P 1'
#
loop_
_entity.id
_entity.type
_entity.pdbx_description
1 polymer ?
#
loop_
_entity_poly.entity_id
_entity_poly.type
_entity_poly.pdbx_seq_one_letter_code
_entity_poly.pdbx_strand_id
1 'polypeptide(L)'
;MIDWVRVENLRQEIGAADFAEVVALFLEETDEVAARMTAGPGLRGDLRADLHFLKGSALNLGFRALALRCGQGEDALRDAEGSVDPAPIVALYHATRTAFLQEMEQDQIRNSANSSSLVMSR
;
A
#
# COMPACT_ATOMS: atom_id res chain seq x y z
N MET A 1 10.28 -0.67 1.42
CA MET A 1 10.64 -0.10 2.74
C MET A 1 9.36 0.38 3.37
N ILE A 2 8.82 -0.43 4.28
CA ILE A 2 7.54 -0.23 4.94
C ILE A 2 7.82 0.42 6.30
N ASP A 3 7.06 1.46 6.62
CA ASP A 3 7.12 2.13 7.91
C ASP A 3 6.20 1.40 8.90
N TRP A 4 6.74 0.36 9.55
CA TRP A 4 5.98 -0.47 10.50
C TRP A 4 5.49 0.30 11.73
N VAL A 5 6.14 1.42 12.09
CA VAL A 5 5.64 2.31 13.15
C VAL A 5 4.33 2.97 12.70
N ARG A 6 4.24 3.46 11.45
CA ARG A 6 2.98 3.97 10.90
C ARG A 6 1.91 2.88 10.84
N VAL A 7 2.27 1.67 10.41
CA VAL A 7 1.34 0.52 10.34
C VAL A 7 0.76 0.22 11.72
N GLU A 8 1.59 0.15 12.76
CA GLU A 8 1.13 -0.10 14.13
C GLU A 8 0.25 1.04 14.64
N ASN A 9 0.61 2.30 14.39
CA ASN A 9 -0.24 3.44 14.75
C ASN A 9 -1.61 3.35 14.08
N LEU A 10 -1.64 3.04 12.79
CA LEU A 10 -2.89 2.87 12.04
C LEU A 10 -3.73 1.70 12.60
N ARG A 11 -3.07 0.60 13.00
CA ARG A 11 -3.70 -0.54 13.66
C ARG A 11 -4.30 -0.18 15.02
N GLN A 12 -3.65 0.69 15.79
CA GLN A 12 -4.18 1.21 17.06
C GLN A 12 -5.34 2.19 16.84
N GLU A 13 -5.29 3.01 15.77
CA GLU A 13 -6.36 3.94 15.39
C GLU A 13 -7.65 3.20 14.95
N ILE A 14 -7.50 2.14 14.12
CA ILE A 14 -8.63 1.35 13.60
C ILE A 14 -9.11 0.31 14.63
N GLY A 15 -8.18 -0.23 15.42
CA GLY A 15 -8.42 -1.38 16.29
C GLY A 15 -7.98 -2.69 15.65
N ALA A 16 -7.40 -3.58 16.46
CA ALA A 16 -6.77 -4.82 15.99
C ALA A 16 -7.74 -5.81 15.30
N ALA A 17 -9.03 -5.77 15.66
CA ALA A 17 -10.06 -6.66 15.09
C ALA A 17 -10.41 -6.27 13.66
N ASP A 18 -10.54 -4.96 13.39
CA ASP A 18 -11.04 -4.44 12.12
C ASP A 18 -9.88 -4.10 11.15
N PHE A 19 -8.65 -3.98 11.67
CA PHE A 19 -7.48 -3.57 10.88
C PHE A 19 -7.24 -4.43 9.64
N ALA A 20 -7.35 -5.76 9.76
CA ALA A 20 -7.08 -6.67 8.64
C ALA A 20 -8.10 -6.50 7.50
N GLU A 21 -9.37 -6.30 7.85
CA GLU A 21 -10.45 -6.08 6.87
C GLU A 21 -10.28 -4.73 6.16
N VAL A 22 -10.02 -3.66 6.94
CA VAL A 22 -9.80 -2.33 6.39
C VAL A 22 -8.59 -2.31 5.45
N VAL A 23 -7.49 -2.95 5.85
CA VAL A 23 -6.30 -3.09 4.99
C VAL A 23 -6.61 -3.85 3.71
N ALA A 24 -7.39 -4.94 3.78
CA ALA A 24 -7.76 -5.70 2.60
C ALA A 24 -8.55 -4.86 1.59
N LEU A 25 -9.55 -4.10 2.07
CA LEU A 25 -10.34 -3.19 1.23
C LEU A 25 -9.47 -2.10 0.60
N PHE A 26 -8.58 -1.47 1.38
CA PHE A 26 -7.64 -0.47 0.85
C PHE A 26 -6.71 -1.04 -0.22
N LEU A 27 -6.21 -2.27 -0.03
CA LEU A 27 -5.35 -2.91 -1.00
C LEU A 27 -6.09 -3.26 -2.29
N GLU A 28 -7.34 -3.72 -2.19
CA GLU A 28 -8.21 -3.98 -3.35
C GLU A 28 -8.43 -2.70 -4.18
N GLU A 29 -8.82 -1.59 -3.56
CA GLU A 29 -8.98 -0.30 -4.25
C GLU A 29 -7.67 0.16 -4.89
N THR A 30 -6.54 -0.05 -4.19
CA THR A 30 -5.23 0.34 -4.70
C THR A 30 -4.78 -0.54 -5.88
N ASP A 31 -5.12 -1.83 -5.87
CA ASP A 31 -4.88 -2.75 -6.98
C ASP A 31 -5.63 -2.30 -8.24
N GLU A 32 -6.88 -1.84 -8.11
CA GLU A 32 -7.66 -1.30 -9.23
C GLU A 32 -7.02 -0.04 -9.83
N VAL A 33 -6.53 0.88 -8.99
CA VAL A 33 -5.82 2.08 -9.46
C VAL A 33 -4.53 1.71 -10.18
N ALA A 34 -3.73 0.80 -9.61
CA ALA A 34 -2.50 0.32 -10.22
C ALA A 34 -2.74 -0.33 -11.59
N ALA A 35 -3.81 -1.11 -11.72
CA ALA A 35 -4.21 -1.72 -12.99
C ALA A 35 -4.61 -0.64 -14.02
N ARG A 36 -5.40 0.36 -13.63
CA ARG A 36 -5.82 1.46 -14.51
C ARG A 36 -4.65 2.29 -15.01
N MET A 37 -3.65 2.56 -14.17
CA MET A 37 -2.46 3.33 -14.56
C MET A 37 -1.68 2.70 -15.72
N THR A 38 -1.73 1.37 -15.86
CA THR A 38 -1.02 0.65 -16.93
C THR A 38 -1.91 0.24 -18.11
N ALA A 39 -3.21 0.57 -18.07
CA ALA A 39 -4.18 0.22 -19.11
C ALA A 39 -3.83 0.80 -20.50
N GLY A 40 -4.60 0.50 -21.55
CA GLY A 40 -4.38 1.11 -22.87
C GLY A 40 -4.67 2.62 -22.89
N PRO A 41 -4.16 3.40 -23.86
CA PRO A 41 -4.34 4.87 -23.93
C PRO A 41 -5.80 5.37 -23.88
N GLY A 42 -6.78 4.56 -24.27
CA GLY A 42 -8.21 4.90 -24.18
C GLY A 42 -8.91 4.47 -22.89
N LEU A 43 -8.21 3.75 -22.02
CA LEU A 43 -8.70 3.26 -20.73
C LEU A 43 -7.96 3.89 -19.54
N ARG A 44 -6.80 4.54 -19.79
CA ARG A 44 -6.09 5.33 -18.78
C ARG A 44 -6.91 6.58 -18.46
N GLY A 45 -7.19 6.77 -17.16
CA GLY A 45 -7.77 8.01 -16.64
C GLY A 45 -6.75 9.13 -16.53
N ASP A 46 -7.03 10.11 -15.65
CA ASP A 46 -6.04 11.13 -15.28
C ASP A 46 -4.91 10.48 -14.46
N LEU A 47 -3.78 10.22 -15.13
CA LEU A 47 -2.62 9.58 -14.51
C LEU A 47 -2.08 10.37 -13.30
N ARG A 48 -2.16 11.70 -13.32
CA ARG A 48 -1.72 12.52 -12.18
C ARG A 48 -2.65 12.35 -10.99
N ALA A 49 -3.96 12.26 -11.22
CA ALA A 49 -4.93 11.95 -10.17
C ALA A 49 -4.75 10.52 -9.62
N ASP A 50 -4.47 9.54 -10.47
CA ASP A 50 -4.17 8.17 -10.06
C ASP A 50 -2.90 8.11 -9.20
N LEU A 51 -1.84 8.84 -9.59
CA LEU A 51 -0.62 8.97 -8.78
C LEU A 51 -0.88 9.67 -7.44
N HIS A 52 -1.74 10.69 -7.41
CA HIS A 52 -2.15 11.37 -6.18
C HIS A 52 -2.82 10.43 -5.20
N PHE A 53 -3.78 9.64 -5.69
CA PHE A 53 -4.47 8.62 -4.90
C PHE A 53 -3.47 7.60 -4.37
N LEU A 54 -2.65 7.02 -5.25
CA LEU A 54 -1.67 5.99 -4.87
C LEU A 54 -0.65 6.52 -3.85
N LYS A 55 -0.24 7.80 -3.95
CA LYS A 55 0.59 8.45 -2.93
C LYS A 55 -0.10 8.49 -1.58
N GLY A 56 -1.37 8.90 -1.54
CA GLY A 56 -2.18 8.94 -0.31
C GLY A 56 -2.28 7.57 0.35
N SER A 57 -2.66 6.55 -0.41
CA SER A 57 -2.74 5.17 0.06
C SER A 57 -1.40 4.65 0.57
N ALA A 58 -0.31 4.94 -0.16
CA ALA A 58 1.04 4.57 0.23
C ALA A 58 1.46 5.24 1.55
N LEU A 59 1.16 6.52 1.75
CA LEU A 59 1.46 7.21 3.01
C LEU A 59 0.65 6.64 4.17
N ASN A 60 -0.63 6.31 3.93
CA ASN A 60 -1.50 5.78 4.97
C ASN A 60 -0.97 4.43 5.51
N LEU A 61 -0.59 3.51 4.60
CA LEU A 61 -0.03 2.19 4.93
C LEU A 61 1.47 2.19 5.24
N GLY A 62 2.15 3.33 5.17
CA GLY A 62 3.59 3.43 5.44
C GLY A 62 4.51 2.95 4.30
N PHE A 63 4.03 2.84 3.06
CA PHE A 63 4.81 2.48 1.88
C PHE A 63 5.65 3.67 1.38
N ARG A 64 6.63 4.09 2.18
CA ARG A 64 7.38 5.35 1.97
C ARG A 64 8.03 5.48 0.60
N ALA A 65 8.66 4.40 0.12
CA ALA A 65 9.31 4.40 -1.19
C ALA A 65 8.30 4.60 -2.33
N LEU A 66 7.13 3.96 -2.22
CA LEU A 66 6.05 4.12 -3.19
C LEU A 66 5.50 5.56 -3.16
N ALA A 67 5.21 6.08 -1.98
CA ALA A 67 4.72 7.46 -1.81
C ALA A 67 5.66 8.50 -2.44
N LEU A 68 6.97 8.35 -2.24
CA LEU A 68 7.97 9.20 -2.85
C LEU A 68 7.94 9.12 -4.39
N ARG A 69 7.86 7.92 -4.96
CA ARG A 69 7.81 7.73 -6.41
C ARG A 69 6.52 8.30 -7.03
N CYS A 70 5.39 8.12 -6.35
CA CYS A 70 4.13 8.72 -6.78
C CYS A 70 4.22 10.25 -6.79
N GLY A 71 4.76 10.87 -5.75
CA GLY A 71 4.96 12.32 -5.68
C GLY A 71 5.87 12.86 -6.78
N GLN A 72 6.98 12.18 -7.07
CA GLN A 72 7.86 12.53 -8.19
C GLN A 72 7.12 12.46 -9.54
N GLY A 73 6.25 11.46 -9.71
CA GLY A 73 5.41 11.35 -10.90
C GLY A 73 4.37 12.46 -11.00
N GLU A 74 3.72 12.83 -9.90
CA GLU A 74 2.79 13.96 -9.86
C GLU A 74 3.49 15.27 -10.25
N ASP A 75 4.66 15.54 -9.69
CA ASP A 75 5.45 16.73 -9.98
C ASP A 75 5.88 16.78 -11.45
N ALA A 76 6.28 15.63 -12.01
CA ALA A 76 6.66 15.51 -13.41
C ALA A 76 5.49 15.74 -14.38
N LEU A 77 4.24 15.50 -13.95
CA LEU A 77 3.02 15.73 -14.72
C LEU A 77 2.37 17.11 -14.46
N ARG A 78 3.01 17.98 -13.67
CA ARG A 78 2.46 19.30 -13.36
C ARG A 78 2.38 20.21 -14.58
N ASP A 79 3.35 20.09 -15.48
CA ASP A 79 3.46 20.89 -16.68
C ASP A 79 2.94 20.09 -17.90
N ALA A 80 2.34 20.75 -18.90
CA ALA A 80 1.62 20.08 -20.00
C ALA A 80 2.49 19.18 -20.91
N GLU A 81 3.81 19.36 -20.89
CA GLU A 81 4.79 18.56 -21.63
C GLU A 81 5.34 17.38 -20.80
N GLY A 82 4.94 17.31 -19.53
CA GLY A 82 5.33 16.27 -18.60
C GLY A 82 4.90 14.88 -19.05
N SER A 83 5.76 13.89 -18.84
CA SER A 83 5.42 12.49 -19.06
C SER A 83 6.02 11.61 -17.98
N VAL A 84 5.30 10.55 -17.64
CA VAL A 84 5.70 9.56 -16.64
C VAL A 84 5.35 8.19 -17.20
N ASP A 85 6.30 7.26 -17.13
CA ASP A 85 5.99 5.85 -17.29
C ASP A 85 5.47 5.29 -15.95
N PRO A 86 4.20 4.85 -15.88
CA PRO A 86 3.66 4.29 -14.64
C PRO A 86 4.15 2.87 -14.35
N ALA A 87 4.71 2.14 -15.32
CA ALA A 87 5.06 0.74 -15.14
C ALA A 87 6.07 0.49 -13.99
N PRO A 88 7.15 1.29 -13.81
CA PRO A 88 8.05 1.14 -12.66
C PRO A 88 7.38 1.44 -11.32
N ILE A 89 6.41 2.36 -11.28
CA ILE A 89 5.69 2.73 -10.06
C ILE A 89 4.75 1.60 -9.65
N VAL A 90 4.04 1.02 -10.61
CA VAL A 90 3.14 -0.13 -10.39
C VAL A 90 3.92 -1.38 -10.01
N ALA A 91 5.08 -1.63 -10.61
CA ALA A 91 5.97 -2.72 -10.19
C ALA A 91 6.44 -2.55 -8.73
N LEU A 92 6.80 -1.32 -8.33
CA LEU A 92 7.17 -1.01 -6.94
C LEU A 92 5.99 -1.21 -5.97
N TYR A 93 4.77 -0.85 -6.38
CA TYR A 93 3.57 -1.10 -5.59
C TYR A 93 3.38 -2.60 -5.33
N HIS A 94 3.36 -3.43 -6.38
CA HIS A 94 3.18 -4.87 -6.23
C HIS A 94 4.26 -5.50 -5.35
N ALA A 95 5.53 -5.14 -5.54
CA ALA A 95 6.63 -5.62 -4.70
C ALA A 95 6.45 -5.24 -3.23
N THR A 96 6.03 -4.00 -2.96
CA THR A 96 5.81 -3.52 -1.59
C THR A 96 4.60 -4.19 -0.94
N ARG A 97 3.50 -4.36 -1.69
CA ARG A 97 2.29 -5.07 -1.26
C ARG A 97 2.59 -6.53 -0.88
N THR A 98 3.34 -7.25 -1.72
CA THR A 98 3.74 -8.63 -1.44
C THR A 98 4.54 -8.71 -0.14
N ALA A 99 5.56 -7.86 0.04
CA ALA A 99 6.35 -7.83 1.27
C ALA A 99 5.49 -7.52 2.51
N PHE A 100 4.58 -6.55 2.39
CA PHE A 100 3.67 -6.16 3.46
C PHE A 100 2.77 -7.31 3.92
N LEU A 101 2.12 -8.01 2.98
CA LEU A 101 1.25 -9.15 3.31
C LEU A 101 2.02 -10.32 3.92
N GLN A 102 3.24 -10.60 3.43
CA GLN A 102 4.10 -11.64 3.99
C GLN A 102 4.48 -11.35 5.43
N GLU A 103 4.84 -10.12 5.76
CA GLU A 103 5.20 -9.73 7.13
C GLU A 103 3.96 -9.73 8.05
N MET A 104 2.79 -9.28 7.56
CA MET A 104 1.53 -9.36 8.33
C MET A 104 1.14 -10.80 8.68
N GLU A 105 1.27 -11.74 7.75
CA GLU A 105 0.99 -13.15 8.00
C GLU A 105 1.95 -13.74 9.03
N GLN A 106 3.24 -13.41 8.96
CA GLN A 106 4.23 -13.85 9.94
C GLN A 106 3.94 -13.31 11.35
N ASP A 107 3.54 -12.06 11.48
CA ASP A 107 3.20 -11.45 12.77
C ASP A 107 1.93 -12.05 13.38
N GLN A 108 0.92 -12.39 12.57
CA GLN A 108 -0.26 -13.13 13.04
C GLN A 108 0.11 -14.51 13.58
N ILE A 109 0.99 -15.25 12.88
CA ILE A 109 1.46 -16.58 13.33
C ILE A 109 2.22 -16.46 14.66
N ARG A 110 3.11 -15.48 14.80
CA ARG A 110 3.87 -15.24 16.04
C ARG A 110 2.96 -14.92 17.23
N ASN A 111 1.96 -14.05 17.03
CA ASN A 111 1.02 -13.68 18.09
C ASN A 111 0.08 -14.84 18.48
N SER A 112 -0.32 -15.67 17.53
CA SER A 112 -1.11 -16.88 17.77
C SER A 112 -0.33 -17.92 18.59
N ALA A 113 0.91 -18.22 18.18
CA ALA A 113 1.77 -19.19 18.87
C ALA A 113 2.07 -18.79 20.33
N ASN A 114 2.31 -17.49 20.59
CA ASN A 114 2.49 -16.98 21.95
C ASN A 114 1.22 -17.09 22.80
N SER A 115 0.05 -16.85 22.22
CA SER A 115 -1.24 -16.99 22.92
C SER A 115 -1.55 -18.46 23.26
N SER A 116 -1.22 -19.40 22.38
CA SER A 116 -1.41 -20.84 22.63
C SER A 116 -0.45 -21.39 23.69
N SER A 117 0.78 -20.88 23.79
CA SER A 117 1.75 -21.32 24.80
C SER A 117 1.39 -20.89 26.23
N LEU A 118 0.64 -19.80 26.41
CA LEU A 118 0.22 -19.29 27.71
C LEU A 118 -0.97 -20.05 28.32
N VAL A 119 -1.75 -20.78 27.52
CA VAL A 119 -2.93 -21.53 27.97
C VAL A 119 -2.59 -22.93 28.50
N MET A 120 -1.41 -23.49 28.20
CA MET A 120 -1.00 -24.83 28.67
C MET A 120 -0.15 -24.84 29.96
N SER A 121 0.04 -23.68 30.63
CA SER A 121 0.78 -23.59 31.91
C SER A 121 -0.09 -23.18 33.10
N ARG A 122 -1.38 -23.51 33.10
CA ARG A 122 -2.27 -23.34 34.26
C ARG A 122 -2.96 -24.64 34.63
#